data_AF-A0A849Q3A5-F1
#
_entry.id   AF-A0A849Q3A5-F1
#
_cell.length_a   1.000
_cell.length_b   1.000
_cell.length_c   1.000
_cell.angle_alpha   90.00
_cell.angle_beta   90.00
_cell.angle_gamma   90.00
#
_symmetry.space_group_name_H-M   'P 1'
#
loop_
_entity.id
_entity.type
_entity.pdbx_description
1 polymer ?
#
loop_
_entity_poly.entity_id
_entity_poly.type
_entity_poly.pdbx_seq_one_letter_code
_entity_poly.pdbx_strand_id
1 'polypeptide(L)'
;MQRLKMSDLITDAVLNELQRHYDGLRLEINNDDILVSGISDKDTIKKVEIDLEFYLDNSELPLENLCCRLDNYEPHNDLQKELLEYAHKLLDLDTAMTGGIYAWGAPGVGKSHVAIGIAKEFMSKGQDVYFLSAENYRLPDNLGPNQVFIFDDLNSPYGTYKDNFKKAVINIHNKGGRIFVTSNISYDEFMDHALKIEEKQRYMDRTKQMFKVLHIEGDSQREQKAWYQ
;
A
#
# COMPACT_ATOMS: atom_id res chain seq x y z
N MET A 1 19.91 -16.06 -16.93
CA MET A 1 20.40 -14.85 -16.23
C MET A 1 19.62 -13.68 -16.79
N GLN A 2 18.84 -13.03 -15.94
CA GLN A 2 17.99 -11.88 -16.31
C GLN A 2 18.67 -10.60 -15.84
N ARG A 3 18.43 -9.49 -16.55
CA ARG A 3 19.00 -8.18 -16.26
C ARG A 3 17.90 -7.21 -15.89
N LEU A 4 18.05 -6.51 -14.78
CA LEU A 4 17.23 -5.37 -14.39
C LEU A 4 18.10 -4.11 -14.48
N LYS A 5 17.51 -2.97 -14.87
CA LYS A 5 18.26 -1.71 -14.93
C LYS A 5 18.61 -1.23 -13.53
N MET A 6 19.85 -0.78 -13.35
CA MET A 6 20.30 -0.16 -12.13
C MET A 6 19.78 1.28 -12.04
N SER A 7 19.49 1.70 -10.81
CA SER A 7 19.17 3.06 -10.41
C SER A 7 20.05 3.39 -9.22
N ASP A 8 20.46 4.65 -9.07
CA ASP A 8 21.27 5.12 -7.93
C ASP A 8 20.59 4.86 -6.56
N LEU A 9 19.27 4.62 -6.57
CA LEU A 9 18.47 4.28 -5.39
C LEU A 9 18.63 2.82 -4.95
N ILE A 10 19.13 1.92 -5.83
CA ILE A 10 19.29 0.51 -5.51
C ILE A 10 20.68 0.31 -4.89
N THR A 11 20.69 0.18 -3.57
CA THR A 11 21.92 -0.02 -2.78
C THR A 11 22.12 -1.50 -2.44
N ASP A 12 23.31 -1.86 -1.97
CA ASP A 12 23.58 -3.20 -1.43
C ASP A 12 22.60 -3.60 -0.31
N ALA A 13 22.11 -2.63 0.47
CA ALA A 13 21.12 -2.89 1.52
C ALA A 13 19.79 -3.40 0.92
N VAL A 14 19.32 -2.80 -0.18
CA VAL A 14 18.13 -3.24 -0.91
C VAL A 14 18.31 -4.66 -1.45
N LEU A 15 19.46 -4.93 -2.08
CA LEU A 15 19.77 -6.25 -2.63
C LEU A 15 19.85 -7.32 -1.54
N ASN A 16 20.50 -7.01 -0.42
CA ASN A 16 20.58 -7.90 0.73
C ASN A 16 19.20 -8.20 1.32
N GLU A 17 18.32 -7.20 1.39
CA GLU A 17 16.98 -7.38 1.92
C GLU A 17 16.11 -8.28 1.03
N LEU A 18 16.21 -8.14 -0.30
CA LEU A 18 15.57 -9.07 -1.24
C LEU A 18 16.12 -10.49 -1.09
N GLN A 19 17.44 -10.66 -1.06
CA GLN A 19 18.06 -11.99 -0.95
C GLN A 19 17.73 -12.71 0.37
N ARG A 20 17.42 -11.96 1.45
CA ARG A 20 16.94 -12.54 2.72
C ARG A 20 15.52 -13.09 2.62
N HIS A 21 14.67 -12.48 1.79
CA HIS A 21 13.27 -12.86 1.65
C HIS A 21 13.03 -13.92 0.57
N TYR A 22 13.89 -13.97 -0.45
CA TYR A 22 13.76 -14.88 -1.57
C TYR A 22 14.82 -15.98 -1.50
N ASP A 23 14.40 -17.16 -1.05
CA ASP A 23 15.27 -18.32 -0.92
C ASP A 23 15.98 -18.66 -2.24
N GLY A 24 17.31 -18.70 -2.19
CA GLY A 24 18.15 -19.01 -3.34
C GLY A 24 18.33 -17.86 -4.34
N LEU A 25 17.68 -16.71 -4.15
CA LEU A 25 17.91 -15.52 -4.97
C LEU A 25 19.35 -15.04 -4.80
N ARG A 26 19.99 -14.71 -5.92
CA ARG A 26 21.26 -14.02 -5.97
C ARG A 26 21.17 -12.81 -6.86
N LEU A 27 21.50 -11.65 -6.31
CA LEU A 27 21.53 -10.37 -7.00
C LEU A 27 22.96 -9.83 -6.98
N GLU A 28 23.50 -9.57 -8.17
CA GLU A 28 24.85 -9.00 -8.32
C GLU A 28 24.78 -7.74 -9.18
N ILE A 29 25.40 -6.65 -8.73
CA ILE A 29 25.57 -5.45 -9.54
C ILE A 29 26.69 -5.70 -10.56
N ASN A 30 26.39 -5.50 -11.84
CA ASN A 30 27.37 -5.56 -12.92
C ASN A 30 27.21 -4.35 -13.85
N ASN A 31 28.08 -3.36 -13.67
CA ASN A 31 27.96 -2.03 -14.31
C ASN A 31 26.60 -1.40 -13.95
N ASP A 32 25.79 -1.07 -14.95
CA ASP A 32 24.46 -0.46 -14.80
C ASP A 32 23.31 -1.49 -14.81
N ASP A 33 23.63 -2.78 -14.65
CA ASP A 33 22.66 -3.87 -14.63
C ASP A 33 22.70 -4.61 -13.28
N ILE A 34 21.53 -5.04 -12.79
CA ILE A 34 21.40 -6.02 -11.71
C ILE A 34 21.21 -7.38 -12.35
N LEU A 35 22.12 -8.30 -12.06
CA LEU A 35 22.09 -9.67 -12.53
C LEU A 35 21.30 -10.53 -11.56
N VAL A 36 20.23 -11.15 -12.06
CA VAL A 36 19.39 -12.08 -11.30
C VAL A 36 19.80 -13.51 -11.62
N SER A 37 20.12 -14.28 -10.57
CA SER A 37 20.44 -15.71 -10.66
C SER A 37 19.95 -16.49 -9.42
N GLY A 38 20.16 -17.82 -9.43
CA GLY A 38 19.80 -18.71 -8.31
C GLY A 38 18.33 -19.11 -8.22
N ILE A 39 17.43 -18.28 -8.76
CA ILE A 39 16.02 -18.63 -8.97
C ILE A 39 15.69 -18.77 -10.46
N SER A 40 14.75 -19.67 -10.77
CA SER A 40 14.22 -19.86 -12.14
C SER A 40 12.70 -19.86 -12.20
N ASP A 41 12.05 -19.84 -11.03
CA ASP A 41 10.61 -19.73 -10.93
C ASP A 41 10.14 -18.35 -11.39
N LYS A 42 9.23 -18.33 -12.37
CA LYS A 42 8.78 -17.08 -13.01
C LYS A 42 7.98 -16.21 -12.07
N ASP A 43 7.19 -16.81 -11.19
CA ASP A 43 6.36 -16.07 -10.24
C ASP A 43 7.22 -15.34 -9.22
N THR A 44 8.25 -16.02 -8.70
CA THR A 44 9.25 -15.44 -7.79
C THR A 44 10.02 -14.30 -8.46
N ILE A 45 10.45 -14.47 -9.72
CA ILE A 45 11.11 -13.40 -10.48
C ILE A 45 10.19 -12.18 -10.61
N LYS A 46 8.92 -12.38 -10.98
CA LYS A 46 7.94 -11.29 -11.10
C LYS A 46 7.72 -10.58 -9.76
N LYS A 47 7.73 -11.31 -8.64
CA LYS A 47 7.67 -10.71 -7.30
C LYS A 47 8.89 -9.82 -7.05
N VAL A 48 10.10 -10.30 -7.28
CA VAL A 48 11.33 -9.50 -7.12
C VAL A 48 11.27 -8.21 -7.96
N GLU A 49 10.82 -8.31 -9.22
CA GLU A 49 10.65 -7.15 -10.10
C GLU A 49 9.67 -6.13 -9.53
N ILE A 50 8.50 -6.57 -9.06
CA ILE A 50 7.48 -5.69 -8.47
C ILE A 50 7.95 -5.06 -7.14
N ASP A 51 8.73 -5.77 -6.32
CA ASP A 51 9.29 -5.17 -5.09
C ASP A 51 10.30 -4.07 -5.42
N LEU A 52 11.16 -4.31 -6.41
CA LEU A 52 12.12 -3.31 -6.87
C LEU A 52 11.41 -2.11 -7.51
N GLU A 53 10.44 -2.34 -8.38
CA GLU A 53 9.66 -1.27 -9.02
C GLU A 53 8.93 -0.43 -7.96
N PHE A 54 8.21 -1.08 -7.04
CA PHE A 54 7.52 -0.38 -5.96
C PHE A 54 8.48 0.43 -5.08
N TYR A 55 9.66 -0.11 -4.77
CA TYR A 55 10.68 0.60 -4.00
C TYR A 55 11.26 1.80 -4.75
N LEU A 56 11.51 1.68 -6.05
CA LEU A 56 12.00 2.81 -6.86
C LEU A 56 11.01 3.98 -6.87
N ASP A 57 9.71 3.68 -6.91
CA ASP A 57 8.66 4.69 -6.84
C ASP A 57 8.45 5.24 -5.42
N ASN A 58 8.92 4.52 -4.40
CA ASN A 58 8.68 4.82 -2.98
C ASN A 58 9.93 4.63 -2.11
N SER A 59 11.08 5.16 -2.55
CA SER A 59 12.39 4.87 -1.95
C SER A 59 12.58 5.38 -0.52
N GLU A 60 11.66 6.23 -0.04
CA GLU A 60 11.59 6.72 1.34
C GLU A 60 11.00 5.66 2.30
N LEU A 61 10.45 4.55 1.78
CA LEU A 61 9.90 3.50 2.62
C LEU A 61 11.01 2.75 3.38
N PRO A 62 10.78 2.40 4.65
CA PRO A 62 11.69 1.55 5.41
C PRO A 62 11.96 0.22 4.69
N LEU A 63 13.22 -0.21 4.67
CA LEU A 63 13.61 -1.43 3.96
C LEU A 63 12.91 -2.69 4.48
N GLU A 64 12.54 -2.73 5.77
CA GLU A 64 11.78 -3.88 6.30
C GLU A 64 10.41 -4.08 5.62
N ASN A 65 9.90 -3.04 4.95
CA ASN A 65 8.63 -3.09 4.22
C ASN A 65 8.81 -3.48 2.75
N LEU A 66 10.06 -3.59 2.26
CA LEU A 66 10.40 -3.85 0.86
C LEU A 66 9.71 -5.10 0.33
N CYS A 67 9.61 -6.16 1.13
CA CYS A 67 9.05 -7.43 0.72
C CYS A 67 7.64 -7.69 1.31
N CYS A 68 6.96 -6.68 1.87
CA CYS A 68 5.57 -6.83 2.32
C CYS A 68 4.65 -7.20 1.15
N ARG A 69 3.86 -8.27 1.33
CA ARG A 69 2.91 -8.82 0.35
C ARG A 69 1.69 -9.40 1.07
N LEU A 70 0.60 -9.64 0.34
CA LEU A 70 -0.58 -10.28 0.94
C LEU A 70 -0.35 -11.75 1.25
N ASP A 71 0.49 -12.45 0.47
CA ASP A 71 0.77 -13.87 0.63
C ASP A 71 1.74 -14.20 1.77
N ASN A 72 2.49 -13.20 2.27
CA ASN A 72 3.33 -13.30 3.46
C ASN A 72 2.79 -12.49 4.65
N TYR A 73 1.54 -12.01 4.57
CA TYR A 73 0.85 -11.42 5.70
C TYR A 73 0.23 -12.53 6.56
N GLU A 74 0.69 -12.65 7.80
CA GLU A 74 0.15 -13.63 8.75
C GLU A 74 -0.81 -12.94 9.73
N PRO A 75 -2.14 -13.11 9.59
CA PRO A 75 -3.09 -12.55 10.54
C PRO A 75 -3.09 -13.34 11.85
N HIS A 76 -2.95 -12.63 12.97
CA HIS A 76 -2.87 -13.22 14.32
C HIS A 76 -4.21 -13.23 15.06
N ASN A 77 -5.23 -12.55 14.52
CA ASN A 77 -6.59 -12.53 15.07
C ASN A 77 -7.65 -12.38 13.97
N ASP A 78 -8.92 -12.45 14.35
CA ASP A 78 -10.03 -12.44 13.39
C ASP A 78 -10.24 -11.09 12.70
N LEU A 79 -9.88 -9.97 13.35
CA LEU A 79 -9.95 -8.64 12.73
C LEU A 79 -8.89 -8.49 11.63
N GLN A 80 -7.69 -9.01 11.85
CA GLN A 80 -6.62 -9.06 10.86
C GLN A 80 -6.94 -10.04 9.72
N LYS A 81 -7.62 -11.16 10.01
CA LYS A 81 -8.16 -12.05 8.96
C LYS A 81 -9.22 -11.34 8.13
N GLU A 82 -10.13 -10.60 8.77
CA GLU A 82 -11.15 -9.81 8.07
C GLU A 82 -10.48 -8.76 7.17
N LEU A 83 -9.42 -8.08 7.63
CA LEU A 83 -8.64 -7.16 6.80
C LEU A 83 -8.09 -7.82 5.53
N LEU A 84 -7.45 -8.99 5.68
CA LEU A 84 -6.90 -9.74 4.55
C LEU A 84 -8.02 -10.21 3.60
N GLU A 85 -9.14 -10.69 4.13
CA GLU A 85 -10.29 -11.10 3.33
C GLU A 85 -10.82 -9.94 2.47
N TYR A 86 -11.03 -8.77 3.08
CA TYR A 86 -11.50 -7.61 2.34
C TYR A 86 -10.46 -7.06 1.37
N ALA A 87 -9.16 -7.16 1.68
CA ALA A 87 -8.09 -6.84 0.74
C ALA A 87 -8.21 -7.67 -0.56
N HIS A 88 -8.42 -8.98 -0.45
CA HIS A 88 -8.67 -9.84 -1.61
C HIS A 88 -9.97 -9.47 -2.34
N LYS A 89 -11.07 -9.21 -1.61
CA LYS A 89 -12.32 -8.74 -2.23
C LYS A 89 -12.15 -7.44 -3.00
N LEU A 90 -11.31 -6.52 -2.52
CA LEU A 90 -11.01 -5.27 -3.21
C LEU A 90 -10.25 -5.51 -4.52
N LEU A 91 -9.31 -6.46 -4.51
CA LEU A 91 -8.52 -6.89 -5.67
C LEU A 91 -9.37 -7.63 -6.73
N ASP A 92 -10.41 -8.33 -6.29
CA ASP A 92 -11.31 -9.12 -7.15
C ASP A 92 -12.52 -8.32 -7.65
N LEU A 93 -12.72 -7.11 -7.13
CA LEU A 93 -13.82 -6.25 -7.54
C LEU A 93 -13.71 -5.91 -9.03
N ASP A 94 -14.80 -6.06 -9.78
CA ASP A 94 -14.89 -5.74 -11.21
C ASP A 94 -14.42 -4.29 -11.48
N THR A 95 -13.63 -4.08 -12.54
CA THR A 95 -13.06 -2.77 -12.88
C THR A 95 -14.11 -1.68 -13.10
N ALA A 96 -15.36 -2.05 -13.45
CA ALA A 96 -16.48 -1.13 -13.57
C ALA A 96 -17.06 -0.66 -12.23
N MET A 97 -16.80 -1.37 -11.14
CA MET A 97 -17.24 -1.00 -9.79
C MET A 97 -16.24 -0.05 -9.14
N THR A 98 -16.69 0.73 -8.16
CA THR A 98 -15.83 1.47 -7.23
C THR A 98 -15.79 0.75 -5.90
N GLY A 99 -14.67 0.86 -5.19
CA GLY A 99 -14.53 0.23 -3.88
C GLY A 99 -13.38 0.80 -3.09
N GLY A 100 -13.56 0.81 -1.79
CA GLY A 100 -12.55 1.27 -0.86
C GLY A 100 -12.53 0.51 0.46
N ILE A 101 -11.39 0.53 1.12
CA ILE A 101 -11.24 0.07 2.51
C ILE A 101 -10.63 1.21 3.32
N TYR A 102 -11.21 1.46 4.49
CA TYR A 102 -10.62 2.34 5.50
C TYR A 102 -10.33 1.49 6.74
N ALA A 103 -9.08 1.09 6.89
CA ALA A 103 -8.61 0.29 8.01
C ALA A 103 -7.96 1.20 9.05
N TRP A 104 -8.53 1.25 10.25
CA TRP A 104 -8.00 2.06 11.34
C TRP A 104 -7.70 1.22 12.57
N GLY A 105 -6.80 1.69 13.43
CA GLY A 105 -6.43 1.02 14.68
C GLY A 105 -5.02 1.37 15.13
N ALA A 106 -4.51 0.73 16.18
CA ALA A 106 -3.18 1.03 16.73
C ALA A 106 -2.03 0.82 15.70
N PRO A 107 -0.88 1.50 15.86
CA PRO A 107 0.32 1.17 15.08
C PRO A 107 0.81 -0.26 15.37
N GLY A 108 1.48 -0.88 14.40
CA GLY A 108 2.08 -2.21 14.58
C GLY A 108 1.15 -3.41 14.39
N VAL A 109 -0.13 -3.20 14.08
CA VAL A 109 -1.13 -4.29 13.83
C VAL A 109 -1.15 -4.80 12.38
N GLY A 110 -0.20 -4.38 11.54
CA GLY A 110 -0.03 -4.88 10.17
C GLY A 110 -0.79 -4.14 9.06
N LYS A 111 -1.41 -2.98 9.33
CA LYS A 111 -2.15 -2.21 8.32
C LYS A 111 -1.30 -1.81 7.10
N SER A 112 -0.10 -1.27 7.35
CA SER A 112 0.81 -0.83 6.28
C SER A 112 1.34 -2.00 5.44
N HIS A 113 1.56 -3.17 6.06
CA HIS A 113 1.93 -4.39 5.33
C HIS A 113 0.86 -4.74 4.29
N VAL A 114 -0.41 -4.75 4.70
CA VAL A 114 -1.54 -5.01 3.80
C VAL A 114 -1.66 -3.91 2.74
N ALA A 115 -1.46 -2.64 3.10
CA ALA A 115 -1.48 -1.52 2.15
C ALA A 115 -0.47 -1.70 1.02
N ILE A 116 0.78 -2.04 1.37
CA ILE A 116 1.87 -2.29 0.42
C ILE A 116 1.56 -3.54 -0.42
N GLY A 117 1.07 -4.60 0.22
CA GLY A 117 0.67 -5.82 -0.49
C GLY A 117 -0.40 -5.54 -1.55
N ILE A 118 -1.45 -4.79 -1.21
CA ILE A 118 -2.50 -4.37 -2.16
C ILE A 118 -1.92 -3.53 -3.30
N ALA A 119 -1.04 -2.57 -2.98
CA ALA A 119 -0.39 -1.72 -3.98
C ALA A 119 0.32 -2.57 -5.05
N LYS A 120 1.17 -3.50 -4.58
CA LYS A 120 1.95 -4.38 -5.45
C LYS A 120 1.09 -5.35 -6.25
N GLU A 121 0.01 -5.87 -5.66
CA GLU A 121 -0.94 -6.72 -6.40
C GLU A 121 -1.61 -5.96 -7.54
N PHE A 122 -2.01 -4.71 -7.33
CA PHE A 122 -2.56 -3.87 -8.39
C PHE A 122 -1.51 -3.47 -9.45
N MET A 123 -0.28 -3.16 -9.05
CA MET A 123 0.84 -2.96 -9.99
C MET A 123 1.08 -4.21 -10.84
N SER A 124 1.03 -5.40 -10.24
CA SER A 124 1.24 -6.67 -10.95
C SER A 124 0.17 -6.97 -12.01
N LYS A 125 -1.01 -6.34 -11.87
CA LYS A 125 -2.15 -6.34 -12.80
C LYS A 125 -2.08 -5.19 -13.82
N GLY A 126 -1.02 -4.38 -13.80
CA GLY A 126 -0.78 -3.26 -14.70
C GLY A 126 -1.63 -2.02 -14.40
N GLN A 127 -2.13 -1.87 -13.16
CA GLN A 127 -2.88 -0.68 -12.76
C GLN A 127 -1.95 0.45 -12.31
N ASP A 128 -2.41 1.68 -12.53
CA ASP A 128 -1.74 2.90 -12.09
C ASP A 128 -2.03 3.13 -10.60
N VAL A 129 -0.99 2.98 -9.77
CA VAL A 129 -1.08 2.99 -8.30
C VAL A 129 -0.36 4.22 -7.75
N TYR A 130 -1.08 5.06 -7.02
CA TYR A 130 -0.49 6.11 -6.19
C TYR A 130 -0.39 5.63 -4.74
N PHE A 131 0.83 5.38 -4.27
CA PHE A 131 1.10 5.10 -2.88
C PHE A 131 1.49 6.40 -2.17
N LEU A 132 0.67 6.83 -1.21
CA LEU A 132 0.79 8.07 -0.45
C LEU A 132 1.15 7.74 0.99
N SER A 133 2.43 7.79 1.31
CA SER A 133 2.96 7.66 2.68
C SER A 133 3.19 9.03 3.29
N ALA A 134 3.35 9.12 4.62
CA ALA A 134 3.63 10.39 5.32
C ALA A 134 4.75 11.24 4.68
N GLU A 135 5.77 10.59 4.10
CA GLU A 135 6.90 11.26 3.44
C GLU A 135 6.60 11.69 1.99
N ASN A 136 5.64 11.04 1.31
CA ASN A 136 5.29 11.32 -0.09
C ASN A 136 3.77 11.44 -0.30
N TYR A 137 3.23 12.63 -0.03
CA TYR A 137 1.80 12.96 -0.23
C TYR A 137 1.55 13.77 -1.52
N ARG A 138 2.07 13.35 -2.67
CA ARG A 138 1.87 14.09 -3.93
C ARG A 138 1.00 13.33 -4.92
N LEU A 139 -0.16 13.91 -5.24
CA LEU A 139 -0.98 13.50 -6.38
C LEU A 139 -0.78 14.48 -7.53
N PRO A 140 -0.74 14.02 -8.79
CA PRO A 140 -0.72 14.92 -9.94
C PRO A 140 -2.03 15.71 -10.02
N ASP A 141 -1.99 16.89 -10.64
CA ASP A 141 -3.17 17.76 -10.77
C ASP A 141 -4.32 17.08 -11.51
N ASN A 142 -3.99 16.32 -12.56
CA ASN A 142 -4.94 15.60 -13.40
C ASN A 142 -4.89 14.11 -13.13
N LEU A 143 -5.95 13.58 -12.51
CA LEU A 143 -6.11 12.15 -12.26
C LEU A 143 -6.85 11.47 -13.42
N GLY A 144 -6.41 10.28 -13.81
CA GLY A 144 -7.02 9.42 -14.81
C GLY A 144 -8.19 8.57 -14.27
N PRO A 145 -8.89 7.84 -15.14
CA PRO A 145 -9.89 6.85 -14.73
C PRO A 145 -9.24 5.58 -14.17
N ASN A 146 -9.98 4.83 -13.35
CA ASN A 146 -9.60 3.50 -12.86
C ASN A 146 -8.24 3.42 -12.12
N GLN A 147 -7.79 4.54 -11.54
CA GLN A 147 -6.56 4.60 -10.75
C GLN A 147 -6.77 4.01 -9.35
N VAL A 148 -5.68 3.54 -8.75
CA VAL A 148 -5.64 2.98 -7.40
C VAL A 148 -4.92 3.95 -6.48
N PHE A 149 -5.53 4.26 -5.34
CA PHE A 149 -4.96 5.17 -4.35
C PHE A 149 -4.74 4.44 -3.04
N ILE A 150 -3.51 4.39 -2.56
CA ILE A 150 -3.15 3.78 -1.28
C ILE A 150 -2.67 4.88 -0.36
N PHE A 151 -3.45 5.22 0.66
CA PHE A 151 -3.08 6.19 1.69
C PHE A 151 -2.56 5.41 2.90
N ASP A 152 -1.24 5.39 3.08
CA ASP A 152 -0.64 4.82 4.27
C ASP A 152 -0.45 5.89 5.36
N ASP A 153 -0.86 5.55 6.57
CA ASP A 153 -0.76 6.36 7.79
C ASP A 153 -1.46 7.73 7.69
N LEU A 154 -2.69 7.74 7.17
CA LEU A 154 -3.53 8.94 7.04
C LEU A 154 -4.08 9.40 8.41
N ASN A 155 -3.20 9.98 9.23
CA ASN A 155 -3.51 10.41 10.60
C ASN A 155 -3.85 11.90 10.72
N SER A 156 -3.54 12.69 9.69
CA SER A 156 -3.80 14.12 9.69
C SER A 156 -5.03 14.45 8.84
N PRO A 157 -6.12 14.95 9.46
CA PRO A 157 -7.30 15.41 8.73
C PRO A 157 -7.12 16.84 8.18
N TYR A 158 -5.89 17.36 8.12
CA TYR A 158 -5.59 18.74 7.73
C TYR A 158 -4.62 18.83 6.54
N GLY A 159 -4.58 20.01 5.93
CA GLY A 159 -3.65 20.33 4.83
C GLY A 159 -3.76 19.38 3.63
N THR A 160 -2.61 19.09 3.02
CA THR A 160 -2.48 18.30 1.79
C THR A 160 -3.03 16.87 1.91
N TYR A 161 -2.92 16.26 3.10
CA TYR A 161 -3.43 14.91 3.37
C TYR A 161 -4.92 14.81 3.08
N LYS A 162 -5.69 15.71 3.69
CA LYS A 162 -7.13 15.87 3.50
C LYS A 162 -7.46 16.22 2.04
N ASP A 163 -6.75 17.18 1.45
CA ASP A 163 -7.06 17.64 0.08
C ASP A 163 -6.84 16.51 -0.94
N ASN A 164 -5.77 15.73 -0.79
CA ASN A 164 -5.51 14.55 -1.63
C ASN A 164 -6.54 13.44 -1.42
N PHE A 165 -6.90 13.15 -0.16
CA PHE A 165 -7.95 12.18 0.13
C PHE A 165 -9.28 12.57 -0.54
N LYS A 166 -9.73 13.84 -0.38
CA LYS A 166 -10.93 14.36 -1.04
C LYS A 166 -10.83 14.22 -2.56
N LYS A 167 -9.67 14.56 -3.13
CA LYS A 167 -9.41 14.48 -4.57
C LYS A 167 -9.52 13.04 -5.09
N ALA A 168 -8.90 12.08 -4.41
CA ALA A 168 -8.95 10.66 -4.75
C ALA A 168 -10.39 10.12 -4.68
N VAL A 169 -11.11 10.40 -3.58
CA VAL A 169 -12.51 9.97 -3.40
C VAL A 169 -13.41 10.52 -4.51
N ILE A 170 -13.30 11.81 -4.86
CA ILE A 170 -14.06 12.38 -5.97
C ILE A 170 -13.70 11.71 -7.29
N ASN A 171 -12.40 11.47 -7.54
CA ASN A 171 -11.95 10.86 -8.78
C ASN A 171 -12.52 9.45 -8.93
N ILE A 172 -12.45 8.62 -7.88
CA ILE A 172 -12.98 7.26 -7.89
C ILE A 172 -14.49 7.26 -8.14
N HIS A 173 -15.22 8.11 -7.41
CA HIS A 173 -16.67 8.23 -7.60
C HIS A 173 -17.04 8.58 -9.05
N ASN A 174 -16.27 9.46 -9.70
CA ASN A 174 -16.61 9.98 -11.02
C ASN A 174 -16.04 9.16 -12.18
N LYS A 175 -14.91 8.48 -11.99
CA LYS A 175 -14.12 7.86 -13.07
C LYS A 175 -13.74 6.40 -12.81
N GLY A 176 -14.26 5.80 -11.74
CA GLY A 176 -13.85 4.45 -11.32
C GLY A 176 -12.50 4.46 -10.61
N GLY A 177 -12.16 3.34 -9.98
CA GLY A 177 -10.89 3.16 -9.27
C GLY A 177 -11.04 2.49 -7.92
N ARG A 178 -9.94 2.46 -7.17
CA ARG A 178 -9.84 1.79 -5.86
C ARG A 178 -9.16 2.70 -4.86
N ILE A 179 -9.52 2.56 -3.59
CA ILE A 179 -8.82 3.25 -2.51
C ILE A 179 -8.61 2.34 -1.31
N PHE A 180 -7.41 2.33 -0.78
CA PHE A 180 -7.11 1.70 0.50
C PHE A 180 -6.51 2.76 1.42
N VAL A 181 -6.99 2.83 2.65
CA VAL A 181 -6.53 3.78 3.64
C VAL A 181 -6.15 3.05 4.91
N THR A 182 -4.98 3.36 5.45
CA THR A 182 -4.60 3.01 6.82
C THR A 182 -4.60 4.27 7.68
N SER A 183 -5.05 4.16 8.93
CA SER A 183 -5.03 5.27 9.87
C SER A 183 -4.95 4.78 11.33
N ASN A 184 -4.55 5.66 12.23
CA ASN A 184 -4.65 5.48 13.68
C ASN A 184 -5.89 6.19 14.24
N ILE A 185 -6.59 7.01 13.46
CA ILE A 185 -7.86 7.63 13.83
C ILE A 185 -9.02 6.97 13.09
N SER A 186 -10.20 7.00 13.70
CA SER A 186 -11.38 6.37 13.11
C SER A 186 -11.85 7.11 11.86
N TYR A 187 -12.59 6.40 10.99
CA TYR A 187 -13.16 7.01 9.79
C TYR A 187 -14.04 8.22 10.11
N ASP A 188 -14.93 8.09 11.11
CA ASP A 188 -15.83 9.16 11.49
C ASP A 188 -15.04 10.36 12.06
N GLU A 189 -14.04 10.11 12.93
CA GLU A 189 -13.17 11.16 13.45
C GLU A 189 -12.42 11.90 12.33
N PHE A 190 -11.83 11.16 11.38
CA PHE A 190 -11.16 11.76 10.23
C PHE A 190 -12.13 12.66 9.45
N MET A 191 -13.33 12.16 9.13
CA MET A 191 -14.33 12.90 8.35
C MET A 191 -14.85 14.14 9.09
N ASP A 192 -14.99 14.06 10.40
CA ASP A 192 -15.46 15.15 11.27
C ASP A 192 -14.47 16.31 11.29
N HIS A 193 -13.18 16.02 11.27
CA HIS A 193 -12.13 17.04 11.22
C HIS A 193 -11.80 17.50 9.79
N ALA A 194 -11.91 16.59 8.81
CA ALA A 194 -11.57 16.86 7.42
C ALA A 194 -12.61 17.74 6.71
N LEU A 195 -13.89 17.65 7.08
CA LEU A 195 -14.97 18.28 6.33
C LEU A 195 -15.72 19.33 7.11
N LYS A 196 -16.08 20.42 6.43
CA LYS A 196 -17.06 21.38 6.95
C LYS A 196 -18.43 20.70 7.04
N ILE A 197 -19.26 21.12 8.00
CA ILE A 197 -20.60 20.55 8.26
C ILE A 197 -21.44 20.43 6.96
N GLU A 198 -21.41 21.46 6.11
CA GLU A 198 -22.16 21.52 4.85
C GLU A 198 -21.66 20.52 3.79
N GLU A 199 -20.36 20.21 3.78
CA GLU A 199 -19.77 19.22 2.86
C GLU A 199 -19.90 17.79 3.37
N LYS A 200 -19.94 17.64 4.70
CA LYS A 200 -19.87 16.36 5.41
C LYS A 200 -20.93 15.39 4.95
N GLN A 201 -22.20 15.78 4.93
CA GLN A 201 -23.30 14.89 4.57
C GLN A 201 -23.12 14.35 3.14
N ARG A 202 -22.83 15.23 2.18
CA ARG A 202 -22.65 14.85 0.77
C ARG A 202 -21.47 13.91 0.56
N TYR A 203 -20.36 14.12 1.25
CA TYR A 203 -19.21 13.23 1.17
C TYR A 203 -19.47 11.91 1.85
N MET A 204 -20.03 11.92 3.06
CA MET A 204 -20.39 10.71 3.81
C MET A 204 -21.35 9.81 3.02
N ASP A 205 -22.33 10.39 2.33
CA ASP A 205 -23.27 9.58 1.52
C ASP A 205 -22.55 8.87 0.36
N ARG A 206 -21.56 9.54 -0.25
CA ARG A 206 -20.74 8.96 -1.34
C ARG A 206 -19.75 7.92 -0.84
N THR A 207 -19.12 8.19 0.29
CA THR A 207 -18.07 7.33 0.84
C THR A 207 -18.63 6.13 1.59
N LYS A 208 -19.78 6.24 2.27
CA LYS A 208 -20.41 5.12 2.99
C LYS A 208 -20.78 3.95 2.06
N GLN A 209 -21.14 4.24 0.82
CA GLN A 209 -21.43 3.20 -0.17
C GLN A 209 -20.15 2.62 -0.79
N MET A 210 -19.04 3.38 -0.76
CA MET A 210 -17.78 3.01 -1.39
C MET A 210 -16.85 2.27 -0.43
N PHE A 211 -16.83 2.63 0.85
CA PHE A 211 -15.87 2.12 1.83
C PHE A 211 -16.46 0.99 2.68
N LYS A 212 -15.70 -0.11 2.78
CA LYS A 212 -15.74 -0.96 3.97
C LYS A 212 -14.82 -0.32 5.04
N VAL A 213 -15.39 0.05 6.18
CA VAL A 213 -14.63 0.56 7.33
C VAL A 213 -14.30 -0.62 8.25
N LEU A 214 -13.03 -0.74 8.63
CA LEU A 214 -12.51 -1.83 9.47
C LEU A 214 -11.75 -1.26 10.66
N HIS A 215 -12.08 -1.72 11.86
CA HIS A 215 -11.28 -1.46 13.06
C HIS A 215 -10.37 -2.67 13.32
N ILE A 216 -9.06 -2.43 13.35
CA ILE A 216 -8.03 -3.46 13.46
C ILE A 216 -7.35 -3.32 14.82
N GLU A 217 -7.52 -4.34 15.65
CA GLU A 217 -6.85 -4.45 16.95
C GLU A 217 -5.86 -5.63 16.92
N GLY A 218 -4.92 -5.64 17.86
CA GLY A 218 -3.93 -6.71 18.01
C GLY A 218 -2.66 -6.21 18.69
N ASP A 219 -1.80 -7.15 19.07
CA ASP A 219 -0.50 -6.82 19.65
C ASP A 219 0.40 -6.16 18.60
N SER A 220 1.16 -5.14 19.03
CA SER A 220 2.13 -4.46 18.18
C SER A 220 3.30 -5.39 17.87
N GLN A 221 3.42 -5.83 16.61
CA GLN A 221 4.57 -6.63 16.18
C GLN A 221 5.89 -5.83 16.23
N ARG A 222 5.80 -4.49 16.22
CA ARG A 222 6.98 -3.61 16.35
C ARG A 222 7.58 -3.68 17.75
N GLU A 223 6.73 -3.78 18.78
CA GLU A 223 7.18 -3.85 20.17
C GLU A 223 7.86 -5.18 20.49
N GLN A 224 7.40 -6.28 19.89
CA GLN A 224 8.04 -7.60 20.04
C GLN A 224 9.46 -7.64 19.45
N LYS A 225 9.75 -6.87 18.40
CA LYS A 225 11.09 -6.82 17.79
C LYS A 225 12.02 -5.80 18.45
N ALA A 226 11.49 -4.72 19.03
CA ALA A 226 12.29 -3.61 19.56
C ALA A 226 13.15 -3.97 20.81
N TRP A 227 12.84 -5.04 21.52
CA TRP A 227 13.56 -5.45 22.74
C TRP A 227 14.58 -6.58 22.53
N TYR A 228 14.63 -7.20 21.34
CA TYR A 228 15.45 -8.38 21.05
C TYR A 228 16.62 -8.12 20.08
N GLN A 229 17.00 -6.85 19.85
CA GLN A 229 18.20 -6.46 19.09
C GLN A 229 19.24 -5.81 19.99
#